data_AF-A0A962Y1K0-F1
#
_entry.id   AF-A0A962Y1K0-F1
#
_cell.length_a   1.000
_cell.length_b   1.000
_cell.length_c   1.000
_cell.angle_alpha   90.00
_cell.angle_beta   90.00
_cell.angle_gamma   90.00
#
_symmetry.space_group_name_H-M   'P 1'
#
loop_
_entity.id
_entity.type
_entity.pdbx_description
1 polymer ?
#
loop_
_entity_poly.entity_id
_entity_poly.type
_entity_poly.pdbx_seq_one_letter_code
_entity_poly.pdbx_strand_id
1 'polypeptide(L)'
;MSAVISSFRSPSPGVDQVRPRHKVRFVTAASLFDGHDASINIMRRILQASGAEVIHLGHNRSVEDIVTAALQEDAQGIAISSYQGGHVEFFKYMIDLLRERGGANVKVFGGGGGVIVSEEIHELHQYGVARIFSPEDGQAMGLQGMIDHMVAVCDTDPAQYAPQSLDEVQAGNWRALSRLITALENQAIAPALRQQVLDQAQARA
;
A
#
# COMPACT_ATOMS: atom_id res chain seq x y z
N MET A 1 -1.64 28.89 -18.62
CA MET A 1 -1.04 27.54 -18.71
C MET A 1 -1.92 26.60 -17.91
N SER A 2 -2.84 25.91 -18.59
CA SER A 2 -3.87 25.07 -17.97
C SER A 2 -3.55 23.62 -18.30
N ALA A 3 -2.84 22.94 -17.41
CA ALA A 3 -2.51 21.54 -17.54
C ALA A 3 -3.70 20.70 -17.03
N VAL A 4 -4.49 20.22 -18.00
CA VAL A 4 -5.18 18.92 -18.04
C VAL A 4 -5.42 18.27 -16.68
N ILE A 5 -6.49 18.69 -16.00
CA ILE A 5 -7.22 17.81 -15.07
C ILE A 5 -7.85 16.75 -15.96
N SER A 6 -7.14 15.63 -16.16
CA SER A 6 -7.69 14.43 -16.76
C SER A 6 -8.90 14.03 -15.92
N SER A 7 -10.09 14.08 -16.53
CA SER A 7 -11.34 13.62 -15.93
C SER A 7 -11.20 12.15 -15.54
N PHE A 8 -10.91 11.90 -14.27
CA PHE A 8 -10.90 10.56 -13.70
C PHE A 8 -12.34 10.05 -13.75
N ARG A 9 -12.64 9.15 -14.70
CA ARG A 9 -13.89 8.40 -14.69
C ARG A 9 -13.71 7.29 -13.66
N SER A 10 -14.47 7.32 -12.57
CA SER A 10 -14.51 6.21 -11.61
C SER A 10 -14.84 4.92 -12.37
N PRO A 11 -14.03 3.85 -12.23
CA PRO A 11 -14.31 2.58 -12.88
C PRO A 11 -15.72 2.11 -12.50
N SER A 12 -16.46 1.61 -13.49
CA SER A 12 -17.82 1.09 -13.27
C SER A 12 -17.71 -0.34 -12.71
N PRO A 13 -18.30 -0.62 -11.54
CA PRO A 13 -18.17 -1.93 -10.90
C PRO A 13 -18.58 -3.08 -11.81
N GLY A 14 -17.70 -4.07 -11.97
CA GLY A 14 -17.99 -5.34 -12.65
C GLY A 14 -17.94 -5.33 -14.18
N VAL A 15 -17.61 -4.19 -14.82
CA VAL A 15 -17.53 -4.09 -16.29
C VAL A 15 -16.08 -4.07 -16.78
N ASP A 16 -15.19 -3.38 -16.07
CA ASP A 16 -13.77 -3.31 -16.41
C ASP A 16 -12.94 -3.92 -15.26
N GLN A 17 -12.40 -5.12 -15.45
CA GLN A 17 -11.38 -5.63 -14.52
C GLN A 17 -10.16 -4.71 -14.61
N VAL A 18 -9.87 -3.97 -13.54
CA VAL A 18 -8.67 -3.13 -13.48
C VAL A 18 -7.47 -4.05 -13.34
N ARG A 19 -6.75 -4.28 -14.43
CA ARG A 19 -5.44 -4.91 -14.39
C ARG A 19 -4.38 -3.83 -14.19
N PRO A 20 -3.54 -3.93 -13.15
CA PRO A 20 -2.53 -2.92 -12.91
C PRO A 20 -1.48 -2.94 -14.02
N ARG A 21 -0.98 -1.76 -14.40
CA ARG A 21 0.11 -1.60 -15.37
C ARG A 21 1.46 -1.93 -14.75
N HIS A 22 1.62 -1.67 -13.45
CA HIS A 22 2.81 -1.98 -12.69
C HIS A 22 2.57 -3.14 -11.72
N LYS A 23 3.65 -3.71 -11.18
CA LYS A 23 3.54 -4.69 -10.08
C LYS A 23 3.10 -3.98 -8.80
N VAL A 24 1.81 -4.07 -8.49
CA VAL A 24 1.23 -3.46 -7.29
C VAL A 24 1.33 -4.44 -6.12
N ARG A 25 2.01 -4.03 -5.05
CA ARG A 25 2.16 -4.77 -3.79
C ARG A 25 1.29 -4.15 -2.70
N PHE A 26 0.59 -5.01 -1.96
CA PHE A 26 -0.20 -4.63 -0.78
C PHE A 26 0.27 -5.36 0.47
N VAL A 27 0.36 -4.64 1.58
CA VAL A 27 0.38 -5.24 2.93
C VAL A 27 -1.05 -5.29 3.46
N THR A 28 -1.48 -6.45 3.97
CA THR A 28 -2.83 -6.63 4.52
C THR A 28 -2.78 -7.18 5.94
N ALA A 29 -3.57 -6.60 6.84
CA ALA A 29 -3.65 -7.03 8.24
C ALA A 29 -4.99 -6.67 8.90
N ALA A 30 -5.31 -7.30 10.03
CA ALA A 30 -6.29 -6.76 10.99
C ALA A 30 -5.57 -5.98 12.10
N SER A 31 -6.24 -4.95 12.64
CA SER A 31 -5.67 -4.05 13.65
C SER A 31 -5.25 -4.76 14.94
N LEU A 32 -4.54 -4.04 15.82
CA LEU A 32 -4.07 -4.57 17.10
C LEU A 32 -5.25 -5.02 17.98
N PHE A 33 -5.11 -6.19 18.60
CA PHE A 33 -6.14 -6.89 19.37
C PHE A 33 -7.44 -7.18 18.61
N ASP A 34 -7.42 -7.08 17.29
CA ASP A 34 -8.54 -7.47 16.45
C ASP A 34 -8.33 -8.87 15.87
N GLY A 35 -9.27 -9.78 16.17
CA GLY A 35 -9.33 -11.13 15.61
C GLY A 35 -10.25 -11.27 14.41
N HIS A 36 -10.92 -10.20 13.96
CA HIS A 36 -11.88 -10.23 12.84
C HIS A 36 -11.16 -10.24 11.49
N ASP A 37 -10.57 -11.38 11.13
CA ASP A 37 -9.80 -11.53 9.91
C ASP A 37 -10.63 -11.98 8.69
N ALA A 38 -11.90 -12.31 8.88
CA ALA A 38 -12.77 -12.82 7.82
C ALA A 38 -12.89 -11.83 6.65
N SER A 39 -13.09 -10.54 6.93
CA SER A 39 -13.22 -9.49 5.92
C SER A 39 -11.91 -9.28 5.15
N ILE A 40 -10.79 -9.12 5.85
CA ILE A 40 -9.48 -8.92 5.20
C ILE A 40 -9.04 -10.16 4.40
N ASN A 41 -9.41 -11.37 4.84
CA ASN A 41 -9.17 -12.61 4.09
C ASN A 41 -9.94 -12.67 2.77
N ILE A 42 -11.16 -12.13 2.71
CA ILE A 42 -11.91 -12.00 1.45
C ILE A 42 -11.26 -10.93 0.57
N MET A 43 -10.99 -9.75 1.12
CA MET A 43 -10.42 -8.63 0.36
C MET A 43 -9.06 -9.00 -0.27
N ARG A 44 -8.16 -9.65 0.48
CA ARG A 44 -6.86 -10.07 -0.07
C ARG A 44 -6.97 -11.09 -1.20
N ARG A 45 -7.96 -11.98 -1.16
CA ARG A 45 -8.16 -12.98 -2.23
C ARG A 45 -8.60 -12.29 -3.52
N ILE A 46 -9.43 -11.26 -3.42
CA ILE A 46 -9.87 -10.47 -4.57
C ILE A 46 -8.72 -9.59 -5.09
N LEU A 47 -7.90 -8.99 -4.21
CA LEU A 47 -6.67 -8.29 -4.60
C LEU A 47 -5.73 -9.21 -5.40
N GLN A 48 -5.47 -10.42 -4.89
CA GLN A 48 -4.64 -11.42 -5.56
C GLN A 48 -5.24 -11.81 -6.93
N ALA A 49 -6.54 -12.07 -6.98
CA ALA A 49 -7.24 -12.38 -8.23
C ALA A 49 -7.19 -11.22 -9.25
N SER A 50 -7.07 -9.98 -8.78
CA SER A 50 -6.93 -8.78 -9.61
C SER A 50 -5.47 -8.51 -10.04
N GLY A 51 -4.52 -9.37 -9.68
CA GLY A 51 -3.12 -9.28 -10.08
C GLY A 51 -2.20 -8.52 -9.13
N ALA A 52 -2.67 -8.15 -7.93
CA ALA A 52 -1.81 -7.56 -6.91
C ALA A 52 -1.04 -8.64 -6.14
N GLU A 53 0.20 -8.34 -5.79
CA GLU A 53 1.01 -9.15 -4.88
C GLU A 53 0.63 -8.79 -3.44
N VAL A 54 0.25 -9.77 -2.62
CA VAL A 54 -0.25 -9.50 -1.27
C VAL A 54 0.62 -10.15 -0.20
N ILE A 55 1.22 -9.29 0.62
CA ILE A 55 1.93 -9.64 1.84
C ILE A 55 0.92 -9.60 2.99
N HIS A 56 0.44 -10.78 3.39
CA HIS A 56 -0.58 -10.90 4.42
C HIS A 56 0.03 -11.16 5.79
N LEU A 57 -0.20 -10.26 6.73
CA LEU A 57 0.34 -10.36 8.10
C LEU A 57 -0.61 -11.06 9.07
N GLY A 58 -1.83 -11.39 8.65
CA GLY A 58 -2.86 -11.97 9.53
C GLY A 58 -3.53 -10.91 10.41
N HIS A 59 -3.84 -11.28 11.65
CA HIS A 59 -4.59 -10.45 12.58
C HIS A 59 -3.75 -10.04 13.81
N ASN A 60 -4.30 -9.19 14.68
CA ASN A 60 -3.62 -8.69 15.88
C ASN A 60 -2.25 -8.06 15.58
N ARG A 61 -2.21 -7.09 14.66
CA ARG A 61 -0.95 -6.43 14.27
C ARG A 61 -0.86 -5.00 14.76
N SER A 62 0.29 -4.66 15.32
CA SER A 62 0.60 -3.29 15.71
C SER A 62 0.83 -2.41 14.47
N VAL A 63 0.62 -1.10 14.60
CA VAL A 63 0.96 -0.14 13.54
C VAL A 63 2.43 -0.26 13.15
N GLU A 64 3.32 -0.48 14.13
CA GLU A 64 4.74 -0.60 13.88
C GLU A 64 5.09 -1.84 13.02
N ASP A 65 4.47 -2.99 13.30
CA ASP A 65 4.67 -4.20 12.49
C ASP A 65 4.22 -3.97 11.04
N ILE A 66 3.04 -3.37 10.87
CA ILE A 66 2.44 -3.13 9.55
C ILE A 66 3.28 -2.14 8.74
N VAL A 67 3.68 -1.01 9.35
CA VAL A 67 4.50 0.00 8.69
C VAL A 67 5.88 -0.53 8.36
N THR A 68 6.50 -1.28 9.28
CA THR A 68 7.81 -1.90 9.02
C THR A 68 7.75 -2.85 7.84
N ALA A 69 6.75 -3.74 7.80
CA ALA A 69 6.55 -4.64 6.67
C ALA A 69 6.31 -3.88 5.36
N ALA A 70 5.45 -2.85 5.36
CA ALA A 70 5.15 -2.08 4.16
C ALA A 70 6.38 -1.34 3.60
N LEU A 71 7.25 -0.82 4.47
CA LEU A 71 8.47 -0.14 4.04
C LEU A 71 9.54 -1.10 3.55
N GLN A 72 9.65 -2.28 4.18
CA GLN A 72 10.59 -3.33 3.79
C GLN A 72 10.21 -3.97 2.45
N GLU A 73 8.91 -4.23 2.26
CA GLU A 73 8.33 -4.78 1.03
C GLU A 73 8.12 -3.74 -0.07
N ASP A 74 8.43 -2.47 0.23
CA ASP A 74 8.22 -1.31 -0.66
C ASP A 74 6.81 -1.29 -1.27
N ALA A 75 5.81 -1.56 -0.44
CA ALA A 75 4.42 -1.71 -0.88
C ALA A 75 3.80 -0.36 -1.26
N GLN A 76 2.97 -0.35 -2.32
CA GLN A 76 2.21 0.84 -2.71
C GLN A 76 1.00 1.06 -1.81
N GLY A 77 0.42 -0.01 -1.26
CA GLY A 77 -0.80 0.05 -0.46
C GLY A 77 -0.74 -0.76 0.83
N ILE A 78 -1.46 -0.29 1.84
CA ILE A 78 -1.76 -1.00 3.09
C ILE A 78 -3.27 -1.10 3.20
N ALA A 79 -3.81 -2.29 3.44
CA ALA A 79 -5.23 -2.49 3.70
C ALA A 79 -5.46 -3.09 5.09
N ILE A 80 -6.27 -2.40 5.90
CA ILE A 80 -6.53 -2.76 7.29
C ILE A 80 -8.01 -3.04 7.53
N SER A 81 -8.32 -4.16 8.17
CA SER A 81 -9.62 -4.35 8.84
C SER A 81 -9.53 -3.94 10.30
N SER A 82 -10.49 -3.14 10.78
CA SER A 82 -10.57 -2.74 12.19
C SER A 82 -12.01 -2.76 12.71
N TYR A 83 -12.31 -3.72 13.59
CA TYR A 83 -13.64 -4.00 14.13
C TYR A 83 -13.72 -3.86 15.66
N GLN A 84 -12.62 -3.55 16.34
CA GLN A 84 -12.56 -3.44 17.81
C GLN A 84 -12.62 -2.00 18.35
N GLY A 85 -12.72 -0.99 17.47
CA GLY A 85 -12.63 0.41 17.86
C GLY A 85 -11.19 0.90 18.00
N GLY A 86 -11.01 2.16 18.41
CA GLY A 86 -9.69 2.83 18.45
C GLY A 86 -9.06 3.04 17.06
N HIS A 87 -9.85 2.90 16.00
CA HIS A 87 -9.42 3.00 14.62
C HIS A 87 -8.94 4.41 14.27
N VAL A 88 -9.51 5.46 14.86
CA VAL A 88 -9.09 6.85 14.59
C VAL A 88 -7.64 7.03 14.99
N GLU A 89 -7.28 6.69 16.22
CA GLU A 89 -5.92 6.78 16.73
C GLU A 89 -4.97 5.83 15.98
N PHE A 90 -5.43 4.60 15.71
CA PHE A 90 -4.65 3.60 14.98
C PHE A 90 -4.25 4.08 13.58
N PHE A 91 -5.19 4.60 12.80
CA PHE A 91 -4.92 5.09 11.45
C PHE A 91 -4.10 6.38 11.46
N LYS A 92 -4.37 7.32 12.37
CA LYS A 92 -3.55 8.54 12.49
C LYS A 92 -2.09 8.21 12.82
N TYR A 93 -1.87 7.33 13.79
CA TYR A 93 -0.53 6.88 14.15
C TYR A 93 0.18 6.20 12.97
N MET A 94 -0.55 5.39 12.18
CA MET A 94 0.01 4.78 10.97
C MET A 94 0.45 5.82 9.93
N ILE A 95 -0.37 6.84 9.68
CA ILE A 95 -0.03 7.92 8.76
C ILE A 95 1.21 8.69 9.24
N ASP A 96 1.29 9.02 10.52
CA ASP A 96 2.44 9.73 11.08
C ASP A 96 3.72 8.91 10.98
N LEU A 97 3.65 7.61 11.35
CA LEU A 97 4.80 6.72 11.30
C LEU A 97 5.30 6.47 9.87
N LEU A 98 4.38 6.39 8.89
CA LEU A 98 4.75 6.33 7.47
C LEU A 98 5.44 7.61 7.01
N ARG A 99 4.95 8.79 7.41
CA ARG A 99 5.58 10.07 7.07
C ARG A 99 6.98 10.18 7.66
N GLU A 100 7.12 9.84 8.93
CA GLU A 100 8.40 9.87 9.66
C GLU A 100 9.45 8.95 9.04
N ARG A 101 9.04 7.74 8.62
CA ARG A 101 9.95 6.69 8.13
C ARG A 101 10.08 6.66 6.59
N GLY A 102 9.74 7.75 5.89
CA GLY A 102 9.96 7.90 4.45
C GLY A 102 9.01 7.09 3.55
N GLY A 103 7.82 6.77 4.05
CA GLY A 103 6.73 6.06 3.37
C GLY A 103 5.47 6.90 3.12
N ALA A 104 5.57 8.23 3.10
CA ALA A 104 4.42 9.12 2.86
C ALA A 104 3.68 8.85 1.52
N ASN A 105 4.33 8.15 0.59
CA ASN A 105 3.75 7.75 -0.68
C ASN A 105 2.85 6.51 -0.60
N VAL A 106 2.94 5.71 0.48
CA VAL A 106 2.16 4.49 0.69
C VAL A 106 0.71 4.84 0.99
N LYS A 107 -0.23 4.21 0.28
CA LYS A 107 -1.67 4.49 0.40
C LYS A 107 -2.30 3.60 1.46
N VAL A 108 -2.92 4.20 2.46
CA VAL A 108 -3.59 3.46 3.55
C VAL A 108 -5.08 3.36 3.26
N PHE A 109 -5.60 2.14 3.29
CA PHE A 109 -7.01 1.80 3.14
C PHE A 109 -7.52 1.11 4.38
N GLY A 110 -8.81 1.29 4.68
CA GLY A 110 -9.42 0.66 5.85
C GLY A 110 -10.88 0.26 5.66
N GLY A 111 -11.36 -0.62 6.53
CA GLY A 111 -12.77 -0.96 6.67
C GLY A 111 -13.06 -1.57 8.05
N GLY A 112 -14.21 -1.24 8.60
CA GLY A 112 -14.66 -1.73 9.93
C GLY A 112 -16.15 -2.07 9.97
N GLY A 113 -16.80 -2.23 8.82
CA GLY A 113 -18.25 -2.30 8.73
C GLY A 113 -18.88 -1.04 9.33
N GLY A 114 -19.87 -1.21 10.22
CA GLY A 114 -20.54 -0.09 10.89
C GLY A 114 -19.80 0.47 12.11
N VAL A 115 -18.57 0.02 12.41
CA VAL A 115 -17.80 0.47 13.58
C VAL A 115 -17.20 1.87 13.37
N ILE A 116 -16.87 2.22 12.13
CA ILE A 116 -16.29 3.52 11.77
C ILE A 116 -17.39 4.41 11.22
N VAL A 117 -17.76 5.46 11.95
CA VAL A 117 -18.88 6.35 11.57
C VAL A 117 -18.47 7.37 10.51
N SER A 118 -19.45 7.98 9.85
CA SER A 118 -19.21 8.90 8.71
C SER A 118 -18.30 10.08 9.07
N GLU A 119 -18.46 10.63 10.27
CA GLU A 119 -17.64 11.72 10.78
C GLU A 119 -16.17 11.30 10.94
N GLU A 120 -15.92 10.11 11.47
CA GLU A 120 -14.57 9.55 11.65
C GLU A 120 -13.93 9.20 10.30
N ILE A 121 -14.72 8.68 9.35
CA ILE A 121 -14.27 8.44 7.97
C ILE A 121 -13.76 9.75 7.37
N HIS A 122 -14.53 10.83 7.50
CA HIS A 122 -14.15 12.14 6.98
C HIS A 122 -12.88 12.68 7.64
N GLU A 123 -12.79 12.57 8.96
CA GLU A 123 -11.61 12.96 9.73
C GLU A 123 -10.35 12.20 9.28
N LEU A 124 -10.45 10.88 9.11
CA LEU A 124 -9.33 10.05 8.67
C LEU A 124 -8.88 10.36 7.24
N HIS A 125 -9.82 10.65 6.33
CA HIS A 125 -9.48 11.07 4.97
C HIS A 125 -8.76 12.42 4.96
N GLN A 126 -9.24 13.39 5.76
CA GLN A 126 -8.57 14.68 5.91
C GLN A 126 -7.16 14.52 6.49
N TYR A 127 -6.96 13.56 7.39
CA TYR A 127 -5.65 13.32 8.01
C TYR A 127 -4.63 12.73 7.03
N GLY A 128 -5.07 11.92 6.07
CA GLY A 128 -4.24 11.35 5.01
C GLY A 128 -4.52 9.89 4.66
N VAL A 129 -5.52 9.24 5.26
CA VAL A 129 -5.97 7.91 4.84
C VAL A 129 -6.55 8.01 3.44
N ALA A 130 -6.15 7.12 2.53
CA ALA A 130 -6.55 7.19 1.12
C ALA A 130 -8.05 6.91 0.95
N ARG A 131 -8.55 5.86 1.61
CA ARG A 131 -9.99 5.56 1.65
C ARG A 131 -10.32 4.63 2.83
N ILE A 132 -11.42 4.93 3.51
CA ILE A 132 -12.11 4.01 4.41
C ILE A 132 -13.42 3.63 3.71
N PHE A 133 -13.69 2.34 3.57
CA PHE A 133 -14.89 1.84 2.91
C PHE A 133 -15.99 1.60 3.94
N SER A 134 -17.13 2.27 3.78
CA SER A 134 -18.32 2.06 4.59
C SER A 134 -19.16 0.88 4.07
N PRO A 135 -20.15 0.38 4.84
CA PRO A 135 -21.11 -0.61 4.34
C PRO A 135 -21.85 -0.15 3.07
N GLU A 136 -22.18 1.15 2.98
CA GLU A 136 -22.84 1.76 1.83
C GLU A 136 -21.94 1.74 0.59
N ASP A 137 -20.63 2.01 0.73
CA ASP A 137 -19.67 1.82 -0.35
C ASP A 137 -19.66 0.37 -0.83
N GLY A 138 -19.73 -0.59 0.10
CA GLY A 138 -19.82 -2.02 -0.22
C GLY A 138 -21.07 -2.38 -1.04
N GLN A 139 -22.22 -1.76 -0.75
CA GLN A 139 -23.45 -1.95 -1.52
C GLN A 139 -23.39 -1.26 -2.89
N ALA A 140 -22.83 -0.06 -2.96
CA ALA A 140 -22.78 0.73 -4.19
C ALA A 140 -21.72 0.24 -5.19
N MET A 141 -20.54 -0.15 -4.69
CA MET A 141 -19.39 -0.55 -5.50
C MET A 141 -19.28 -2.07 -5.65
N GLY A 142 -19.85 -2.84 -4.74
CA GLY A 142 -19.53 -4.26 -4.59
C GLY A 142 -18.07 -4.50 -4.16
N LEU A 143 -17.76 -5.75 -3.80
CA LEU A 143 -16.41 -6.12 -3.33
C LEU A 143 -15.36 -5.90 -4.42
N GLN A 144 -15.64 -6.28 -5.67
CA GLN A 144 -14.72 -6.10 -6.79
C GLN A 144 -14.47 -4.60 -7.06
N GLY A 145 -15.51 -3.77 -7.07
CA GLY A 145 -15.34 -2.34 -7.35
C GLY A 145 -14.50 -1.61 -6.29
N MET A 146 -14.60 -2.01 -5.02
CA MET A 146 -13.71 -1.49 -3.97
C MET A 146 -12.25 -1.87 -4.23
N ILE A 147 -11.98 -3.13 -4.63
CA ILE A 147 -10.63 -3.57 -4.97
C ILE A 147 -10.10 -2.89 -6.23
N ASP A 148 -10.92 -2.74 -7.27
CA ASP A 148 -10.56 -2.03 -8.50
C ASP A 148 -10.13 -0.58 -8.19
N HIS A 149 -10.84 0.09 -7.28
CA HIS A 149 -10.46 1.41 -6.79
C HIS A 149 -9.12 1.39 -6.06
N MET A 150 -8.91 0.44 -5.14
CA MET A 150 -7.64 0.31 -4.41
C MET A 150 -6.46 0.08 -5.36
N VAL A 151 -6.60 -0.83 -6.32
CA VAL A 151 -5.57 -1.14 -7.31
C VAL A 151 -5.29 0.07 -8.19
N ALA A 152 -6.32 0.76 -8.70
CA ALA A 152 -6.15 1.94 -9.53
C ALA A 152 -5.40 3.08 -8.82
N VAL A 153 -5.69 3.30 -7.53
CA VAL A 153 -5.01 4.33 -6.73
C VAL A 153 -3.54 3.96 -6.42
N CYS A 154 -3.24 2.67 -6.34
CA CYS A 154 -1.89 2.15 -6.07
C CYS A 154 -1.05 1.84 -7.32
N ASP A 155 -1.63 1.86 -8.53
CA ASP A 155 -0.96 1.57 -9.80
C ASP A 155 0.01 2.69 -10.21
N THR A 156 1.09 2.79 -9.46
CA THR A 156 2.17 3.75 -9.63
C THR A 156 3.47 3.03 -9.92
N ASP A 157 4.36 3.68 -10.68
CA ASP A 157 5.66 3.10 -11.04
C ASP A 157 6.48 2.82 -9.77
N PRO A 158 6.75 1.55 -9.44
CA PRO A 158 7.50 1.20 -8.25
C PRO A 158 8.97 1.67 -8.31
N ALA A 159 9.51 1.90 -9.52
CA ALA A 159 10.89 2.34 -9.70
C ALA A 159 11.10 3.86 -9.51
N GLN A 160 10.03 4.65 -9.42
CA GLN A 160 10.12 6.11 -9.31
C GLN A 160 10.91 6.58 -8.06
N TYR A 161 11.00 5.72 -7.03
CA TYR A 161 11.72 5.99 -5.79
C TYR A 161 13.06 5.26 -5.69
N ALA A 162 13.53 4.63 -6.77
CA ALA A 162 14.79 3.90 -6.77
C ALA A 162 15.97 4.83 -6.44
N PRO A 163 16.92 4.38 -5.59
CA PRO A 163 18.12 5.16 -5.33
C PRO A 163 18.95 5.32 -6.60
N GLN A 164 19.63 6.48 -6.73
CA GLN A 164 20.45 6.80 -7.90
C GLN A 164 21.91 6.34 -7.75
N SER A 165 22.34 6.06 -6.52
CA SER A 165 23.67 5.52 -6.19
C SER A 165 23.55 4.46 -5.08
N LEU A 166 24.65 3.76 -4.79
CA LEU A 166 24.72 2.78 -3.70
C LEU A 166 25.08 3.39 -2.35
N ASP A 167 25.31 4.71 -2.27
CA ASP A 167 25.86 5.35 -1.07
C ASP A 167 24.94 5.16 0.15
N GLU A 168 23.63 5.39 -0.02
CA GLU A 168 22.66 5.19 1.07
C GLU A 168 22.55 3.73 1.50
N VAL A 169 22.60 2.81 0.54
CA VAL A 169 22.53 1.37 0.81
C VAL A 169 23.78 0.90 1.57
N GLN A 170 24.96 1.39 1.17
CA GLN A 170 26.24 1.11 1.83
C GLN A 170 26.30 1.73 3.23
N ALA A 171 25.64 2.86 3.44
CA ALA A 171 25.48 3.49 4.76
C ALA A 171 24.49 2.74 5.68
N GLY A 172 23.87 1.65 5.22
CA GLY A 172 22.94 0.83 6.00
C GLY A 172 21.49 1.32 5.98
N ASN A 173 21.12 2.22 5.05
CA ASN A 173 19.74 2.66 4.89
C ASN A 173 18.88 1.53 4.29
N TRP A 174 18.14 0.83 5.16
CA TRP A 174 17.24 -0.26 4.78
C TRP A 174 16.10 0.19 3.86
N ARG A 175 15.62 1.43 3.97
CA ARG A 175 14.59 1.95 3.05
C ARG A 175 15.12 2.09 1.62
N ALA A 176 16.36 2.57 1.47
CA ALA A 176 17.04 2.64 0.18
C ALA A 176 17.27 1.24 -0.41
N LEU A 177 17.64 0.27 0.45
CA LEU A 177 17.81 -1.13 0.04
C LEU A 177 16.50 -1.73 -0.50
N SER A 178 15.37 -1.57 0.20
CA SER A 178 14.07 -2.06 -0.26
C SER A 178 13.70 -1.52 -1.63
N ARG A 179 13.86 -0.21 -1.85
CA ARG A 179 13.60 0.44 -3.15
C ARG A 179 14.56 -0.03 -4.24
N LEU A 180 15.83 -0.29 -3.90
CA LEU A 180 16.80 -0.87 -4.83
C LEU A 180 16.38 -2.28 -5.26
N ILE A 181 15.92 -3.12 -4.34
CA ILE A 181 15.40 -4.47 -4.63
C ILE A 181 14.22 -4.36 -5.60
N THR A 182 13.26 -3.48 -5.33
CA THR A 182 12.12 -3.23 -6.21
C THR A 182 12.55 -2.83 -7.62
N ALA A 183 13.53 -1.92 -7.75
CA ALA A 183 14.03 -1.47 -9.04
C ALA A 183 14.75 -2.59 -9.80
N LEU A 184 15.52 -3.43 -9.10
CA LEU A 184 16.19 -4.59 -9.67
C LEU A 184 15.17 -5.64 -10.16
N GLU A 185 14.17 -5.95 -9.33
CA GLU A 185 13.10 -6.90 -9.67
C GLU A 185 12.34 -6.49 -10.93
N ASN A 186 12.03 -5.21 -11.05
CA ASN A 186 11.29 -4.65 -12.18
C ASN A 186 12.18 -4.30 -13.39
N GLN A 187 13.48 -4.61 -13.34
CA GLN A 187 14.46 -4.27 -14.39
C GLN A 187 14.48 -2.78 -14.75
N ALA A 188 14.15 -1.92 -13.78
CA ALA A 188 13.99 -0.48 -13.95
C ALA A 188 15.19 0.34 -13.44
N ILE A 189 16.25 -0.34 -13.02
CA ILE A 189 17.49 0.28 -12.56
C ILE A 189 18.36 0.77 -13.72
N ALA A 190 19.06 1.89 -13.55
CA ALA A 190 20.03 2.37 -14.53
C ALA A 190 21.15 1.32 -14.77
N PRO A 191 21.55 1.06 -16.04
CA PRO A 191 22.58 0.04 -16.34
C PRO A 191 23.90 0.24 -15.58
N ALA A 192 24.32 1.49 -15.40
CA ALA A 192 25.53 1.81 -14.64
C ALA A 192 25.43 1.41 -13.17
N LEU A 193 24.30 1.71 -12.53
CA LEU A 193 24.06 1.34 -11.13
C LEU A 193 23.92 -0.19 -10.97
N ARG A 194 23.27 -0.86 -11.93
CA ARG A 194 23.22 -2.32 -11.99
C ARG A 194 24.61 -2.95 -12.03
N GLN A 195 25.50 -2.40 -12.87
CA GLN A 195 26.87 -2.88 -12.95
C GLN A 195 27.62 -2.68 -11.62
N GLN A 196 27.46 -1.52 -10.97
CA GLN A 196 28.04 -1.27 -9.66
C GLN A 196 27.60 -2.28 -8.60
N VAL A 197 26.32 -2.68 -8.59
CA VAL A 197 25.80 -3.72 -7.68
C VAL A 197 26.52 -5.05 -7.91
N LEU A 198 26.67 -5.45 -9.18
CA LEU A 198 27.34 -6.72 -9.53
C LEU A 198 28.82 -6.70 -9.14
N ASP A 199 29.53 -5.61 -9.42
CA ASP A 199 30.95 -5.45 -9.09
C ASP A 199 31.17 -5.54 -7.57
N GLN A 200 30.33 -4.87 -6.78
CA GLN A 200 30.38 -4.92 -5.31
C GLN A 200 30.04 -6.32 -4.75
N ALA A 201 29.10 -7.03 -5.37
CA ALA A 201 28.76 -8.39 -4.96
C ALA A 201 29.91 -9.37 -5.23
N GLN A 202 30.62 -9.22 -6.36
CA GLN A 202 31.79 -10.03 -6.69
C GLN A 202 32.98 -9.75 -5.78
N ALA A 203 33.21 -8.47 -5.42
CA ALA A 203 34.31 -8.10 -4.53
C ALA A 203 34.19 -8.64 -3.09
N ARG A 204 32.99 -9.11 -2.71
CA ARG A 204 32.69 -9.69 -1.38
C ARG A 204 32.55 -11.21 -1.38
N ALA A 205 32.60 -11.85 -2.55
CA ALA A 205 32.54 -13.31 -2.71
C ALA A 205 33.95 -13.92 -2.68
#